data_AF-A0A7S4I1I7-F1
#
_entry.id   AF-A0A7S4I1I7-F1
#
_cell.length_a   1.000
_cell.length_b   1.000
_cell.length_c   1.000
_cell.angle_alpha   90.00
_cell.angle_beta   90.00
_cell.angle_gamma   90.00
#
_symmetry.space_group_name_H-M   'P 1'
#
loop_
_entity.id
_entity.type
_entity.pdbx_description
1 polymer ?
#
loop_
_entity_poly.entity_id
_entity_poly.type
_entity_poly.pdbx_seq_one_letter_code
_entity_poly.pdbx_strand_id
1 'polypeptide(L)'
;RDWIEAALAQGQLAGRWPAVLELAEDGTITKNKFDDFVGFGGWGRRPLELATLRLQNLIGVQGQKWEALKPADDRCLTQLGGCVVTGAGGEPIFSWVDQGLCDIPDFQDLLDTL
;
A
#
# COMPACT_ATOMS: atom_id res chain seq x y z
N ARG A 1 -4.51 -11.53 -5.21
CA ARG A 1 -4.27 -10.43 -6.16
C ARG A 1 -5.40 -9.40 -6.06
N ASP A 2 -6.61 -9.88 -5.83
CA ASP A 2 -7.86 -9.12 -5.70
C ASP A 2 -7.75 -7.91 -4.76
N TRP A 3 -7.09 -8.03 -3.61
CA TRP A 3 -6.92 -6.90 -2.69
C TRP A 3 -6.00 -5.80 -3.24
N ILE A 4 -4.97 -6.15 -4.03
CA ILE A 4 -4.07 -5.19 -4.70
C ILE A 4 -4.87 -4.42 -5.75
N GLU A 5 -5.62 -5.16 -6.56
CA GLU A 5 -6.44 -4.59 -7.62
C GLU A 5 -7.59 -3.73 -7.07
N ALA A 6 -8.21 -4.13 -5.97
CA ALA A 6 -9.21 -3.33 -5.27
C ALA A 6 -8.60 -2.02 -4.71
N ALA A 7 -7.41 -2.07 -4.13
CA ALA A 7 -6.71 -0.88 -3.64
C ALA A 7 -6.28 0.06 -4.79
N LEU A 8 -5.80 -0.50 -5.92
CA LEU A 8 -5.48 0.27 -7.13
C LEU A 8 -6.74 0.93 -7.72
N ALA A 9 -7.86 0.21 -7.79
CA ALA A 9 -9.14 0.76 -8.25
C ALA A 9 -9.61 1.91 -7.36
N GLN A 10 -9.54 1.73 -6.04
CA GLN A 10 -9.87 2.76 -5.06
C GLN A 10 -8.94 3.99 -5.14
N GLY A 11 -7.66 3.78 -5.44
CA GLY A 11 -6.70 4.85 -5.72
C GLY A 11 -7.02 5.63 -6.99
N GLN A 12 -7.26 4.91 -8.09
CA GLN A 12 -7.57 5.45 -9.40
C GLN A 12 -8.89 6.24 -9.41
N LEU A 13 -9.96 5.70 -8.83
CA LEU A 13 -11.27 6.37 -8.73
C LEU A 13 -11.20 7.65 -7.89
N ALA A 14 -10.30 7.69 -6.90
CA ALA A 14 -10.03 8.88 -6.11
C ALA A 14 -9.09 9.89 -6.82
N GLY A 15 -8.73 9.65 -8.08
CA GLY A 15 -7.85 10.53 -8.87
C GLY A 15 -6.40 10.58 -8.38
N ARG A 16 -5.97 9.63 -7.55
CA ARG A 16 -4.60 9.60 -7.02
C ARG A 16 -3.57 9.10 -8.03
N TRP A 17 -4.00 8.34 -9.04
CA TRP A 17 -3.14 7.69 -10.02
C TRP A 17 -3.60 7.86 -11.45
N PRO A 18 -2.68 7.70 -12.42
CA PRO A 18 -3.04 7.41 -13.80
C PRO A 18 -3.94 6.18 -13.88
N ALA A 19 -4.72 6.08 -14.96
CA ALA A 19 -5.60 4.94 -15.19
C ALA A 19 -4.79 3.67 -15.53
N VAL A 20 -4.32 2.96 -14.50
CA VAL A 20 -3.56 1.71 -14.58
C VAL A 20 -4.48 0.48 -14.68
N LEU A 21 -5.74 0.62 -14.28
CA LEU A 21 -6.80 -0.35 -14.50
C LEU A 21 -7.79 0.16 -15.55
N GLU A 22 -8.32 -0.76 -16.34
CA GLU A 22 -9.54 -0.55 -17.12
C GLU A 22 -10.71 -1.06 -16.30
N LEU A 23 -11.69 -0.18 -16.09
CA LEU A 23 -12.88 -0.46 -15.29
C LEU A 23 -14.09 -0.41 -16.22
N ALA A 24 -15.01 -1.37 -16.07
CA ALA A 24 -16.33 -1.31 -16.67
C ALA A 24 -17.20 -0.24 -15.96
N GLU A 25 -18.37 0.07 -16.53
CA GLU A 25 -19.30 1.08 -15.96
C GLU A 25 -19.77 0.73 -14.55
N ASP A 26 -19.81 -0.56 -14.20
CA ASP A 26 -20.18 -1.05 -12.88
C ASP A 26 -19.00 -1.09 -11.87
N GLY A 27 -17.80 -0.65 -12.29
CA GLY A 27 -16.59 -0.66 -11.48
C GLY A 27 -15.82 -1.99 -11.52
N THR A 28 -16.29 -2.98 -12.28
CA THR A 28 -15.57 -4.26 -12.46
C THR A 28 -14.25 -4.04 -13.20
N ILE A 29 -13.18 -4.64 -12.70
CA ILE A 29 -11.84 -4.54 -13.31
C ILE A 29 -11.81 -5.47 -14.53
N THR A 30 -11.73 -4.89 -15.73
CA THR A 30 -11.72 -5.64 -16.99
C THR A 30 -10.31 -5.91 -17.49
N LYS A 31 -9.36 -5.04 -17.14
CA LYS A 31 -7.95 -5.20 -17.48
C LYS A 31 -7.05 -4.52 -16.47
N ASN A 32 -5.94 -5.15 -16.12
CA ASN A 32 -4.87 -4.54 -15.36
C ASN A 32 -3.67 -4.32 -16.28
N LYS A 33 -3.30 -3.07 -16.54
CA LYS A 33 -2.26 -2.74 -17.54
C LYS A 33 -0.86 -3.21 -17.14
N PHE A 34 -0.65 -3.59 -15.88
CA PHE A 34 0.57 -4.29 -15.48
C PHE A 34 0.69 -5.70 -16.08
N ASP A 35 -0.41 -6.29 -16.57
CA ASP A 35 -0.41 -7.58 -17.29
C ASP A 35 0.36 -7.50 -18.62
N ASP A 36 0.38 -6.33 -19.26
CA ASP A 36 0.97 -6.12 -20.57
C ASP A 36 2.51 -5.90 -20.51
N PHE A 37 3.11 -5.86 -19.32
CA PHE A 37 4.55 -5.63 -19.17
C PHE A 37 5.36 -6.86 -19.60
N VAL A 38 6.04 -6.71 -20.73
CA VAL A 38 6.94 -7.72 -21.31
C VAL A 38 8.02 -8.11 -20.29
N GLY A 39 8.09 -9.41 -19.96
CA GLY A 39 9.05 -9.98 -19.02
C GLY A 39 8.57 -10.08 -17.56
N PHE A 40 7.45 -9.44 -17.19
CA PHE A 40 6.94 -9.42 -15.82
C PHE A 40 5.48 -9.90 -15.68
N GLY A 41 4.76 -10.12 -16.79
CA GLY A 41 3.35 -10.55 -16.78
C GLY A 41 3.08 -11.86 -16.03
N GLY A 42 4.06 -12.77 -15.94
CA GLY A 42 3.94 -14.05 -15.22
C GLY A 42 4.29 -14.01 -13.73
N TRP A 43 4.74 -12.87 -13.20
CA TRP A 43 5.07 -12.74 -11.78
C TRP A 43 3.79 -12.51 -10.98
N GLY A 44 3.54 -13.33 -9.95
CA GLY A 44 2.31 -13.32 -9.15
C GLY A 44 1.97 -11.94 -8.56
N ARG A 45 2.62 -11.53 -7.47
CA ARG A 45 2.55 -10.15 -6.94
C ARG A 45 3.62 -9.32 -7.66
N ARG A 46 3.24 -8.24 -8.36
CA ARG A 46 4.20 -7.52 -9.21
C ARG A 46 4.88 -6.37 -8.46
N PRO A 47 6.19 -6.20 -8.62
CA PRO A 47 6.93 -5.10 -8.02
C PRO A 47 6.32 -3.72 -8.31
N LEU A 48 5.83 -3.51 -9.53
CA LEU A 48 5.26 -2.22 -9.94
C LEU A 48 3.86 -1.94 -9.37
N GLU A 49 3.04 -2.98 -9.19
CA GLU A 49 1.74 -2.85 -8.50
C GLU A 49 1.96 -2.48 -7.03
N LEU A 50 2.87 -3.20 -6.37
CA LEU A 50 3.25 -2.94 -4.98
C LEU A 50 3.90 -1.57 -4.80
N ALA A 51 4.77 -1.16 -5.73
CA ALA A 51 5.36 0.18 -5.74
C ALA A 51 4.31 1.28 -5.88
N THR A 52 3.28 1.06 -6.72
CA THR A 52 2.16 2.00 -6.89
C THR A 52 1.34 2.12 -5.60
N LEU A 53 1.06 0.99 -4.93
CA LEU A 53 0.39 1.00 -3.62
C LEU A 53 1.23 1.69 -2.54
N ARG A 54 2.55 1.44 -2.47
CA ARG A 54 3.43 2.13 -1.51
C ARG A 54 3.49 3.62 -1.75
N LEU A 55 3.49 4.07 -3.01
CA LEU A 55 3.41 5.49 -3.33
C LEU A 55 2.09 6.10 -2.81
N GLN A 56 1.01 5.32 -2.71
CA GLN A 56 -0.30 5.77 -2.18
C GLN A 56 -0.23 6.13 -0.72
N ASN A 57 0.34 5.20 0.03
CA ASN A 57 0.56 5.37 1.46
C ASN A 57 1.56 6.50 1.69
N LEU A 58 2.60 6.60 0.86
CA LEU A 58 3.57 7.68 0.95
C LEU A 58 2.92 9.06 0.71
N ILE A 59 2.13 9.24 -0.35
CA ILE A 59 1.46 10.53 -0.61
C ILE A 59 0.44 10.85 0.50
N GLY A 60 -0.37 9.87 0.92
CA GLY A 60 -1.39 10.09 1.95
C GLY A 60 -0.79 10.42 3.33
N VAL A 61 0.27 9.71 3.73
CA VAL A 61 0.92 9.87 5.03
C VAL A 61 1.94 11.01 4.98
N GLN A 62 2.94 10.92 4.09
CA GLN A 62 4.02 11.91 4.03
C GLN A 62 3.58 13.22 3.38
N GLY A 63 2.75 13.18 2.33
CA GLY A 63 2.30 14.41 1.68
C GLY A 63 1.29 15.22 2.50
N GLN A 64 0.36 14.53 3.18
CA GLN A 64 -0.78 15.20 3.83
C GLN A 64 -0.73 15.22 5.36
N LYS A 65 0.02 14.31 5.99
CA LYS A 65 0.01 14.11 7.45
C LYS A 65 1.39 14.20 8.09
N TRP A 66 2.46 14.39 7.31
CA TRP A 66 3.83 14.32 7.83
C TRP A 66 4.10 15.27 8.98
N GLU A 67 3.62 16.51 8.91
CA GLU A 67 3.85 17.49 9.98
C GLU A 67 3.30 17.04 11.34
N ALA A 68 2.25 16.23 11.36
CA ALA A 68 1.68 15.67 12.59
C ALA A 68 2.35 14.36 13.03
N LEU A 69 3.00 13.65 12.10
CA LEU A 69 3.52 12.29 12.31
C LEU A 69 5.05 12.24 12.41
N LYS A 70 5.76 13.29 11.99
CA LYS A 70 7.21 13.33 12.02
C LYS A 70 7.73 13.33 13.46
N PRO A 71 8.89 12.69 13.73
CA PRO A 71 9.55 12.79 15.02
C PRO A 71 9.84 14.25 15.38
N ALA A 72 9.69 14.60 16.66
CA ALA A 72 10.05 15.92 17.18
C ALA A 72 11.59 16.13 17.22
N ASP A 73 12.35 15.03 17.34
CA ASP A 73 13.81 15.01 17.28
C ASP A 73 14.25 14.59 15.87
N ASP A 74 14.96 15.48 15.18
CA ASP A 74 15.44 15.31 13.81
C ASP A 74 16.60 14.29 13.70
N ARG A 75 17.15 13.84 14.82
CA ARG A 75 18.15 12.77 14.89
C ARG A 75 17.51 11.38 14.96
N CYS A 76 16.19 11.30 15.05
CA CYS A 76 15.46 10.05 15.01
C CYS A 76 15.42 9.50 13.58
N LEU A 77 16.44 8.69 13.22
CA LEU A 77 16.41 7.88 12.01
C LEU A 77 15.40 6.74 12.23
N THR A 78 14.22 6.87 11.64
CA THR A 78 13.24 5.79 11.61
C THR A 78 13.55 4.87 10.44
N GLN A 79 13.52 3.55 10.68
CA GLN A 79 13.56 2.56 9.61
C GLN A 79 12.32 2.78 8.73
N LEU A 80 12.54 3.08 7.45
CA LEU A 80 11.49 3.46 6.49
C LEU A 80 10.60 2.27 6.14
N GLY A 81 9.58 2.05 6.96
CA GLY A 81 8.48 1.14 6.64
C GLY A 81 8.17 0.14 7.73
N GLY A 82 6.89 -0.18 7.83
CA GLY A 82 6.36 -1.08 8.84
C GLY A 82 4.86 -0.85 9.01
N CYS A 83 4.21 -1.71 9.77
CA CYS A 83 2.85 -1.51 10.21
C CYS A 83 2.77 -1.87 11.69
N VAL A 84 2.29 -0.93 12.49
CA VAL A 84 1.96 -1.16 13.89
C VAL A 84 0.50 -0.81 14.06
N VAL A 85 -0.27 -1.72 14.62
CA VAL A 85 -1.65 -1.47 15.04
C VAL A 85 -1.68 -1.47 16.56
N THR A 86 -2.35 -0.49 17.14
CA THR A 86 -2.49 -0.35 18.59
C THR A 86 -3.91 -0.63 19.04
N GLY A 87 -4.06 -1.35 20.16
CA GLY A 87 -5.33 -1.55 20.83
C GLY A 87 -5.81 -0.29 21.57
N ALA A 88 -6.96 -0.39 22.22
CA ALA A 88 -7.61 0.75 22.88
C ALA A 88 -6.78 1.37 24.01
N GLY A 89 -5.88 0.59 24.64
CA GLY A 89 -4.96 1.07 25.67
C GLY A 89 -3.64 1.64 25.14
N GLY A 90 -3.45 1.64 23.82
CA GLY A 90 -2.22 2.11 23.16
C GLY A 90 -1.12 1.06 23.05
N GLU A 91 -1.33 -0.16 23.57
CA GLU A 91 -0.44 -1.29 23.37
C GLU A 91 -0.43 -1.77 21.90
N PRO A 92 0.73 -2.17 21.35
CA PRO A 92 0.77 -2.75 20.01
C PRO A 92 0.15 -4.14 20.01
N ILE A 93 -0.88 -4.35 19.17
CA ILE A 93 -1.54 -5.64 18.93
C ILE A 93 -1.07 -6.32 17.64
N PHE A 94 -0.47 -5.54 16.74
CA PHE A 94 0.23 -6.04 15.55
C PHE A 94 1.50 -5.22 15.34
N SER A 95 2.59 -5.89 14.95
CA SER A 95 3.84 -5.24 14.58
C SER A 95 4.50 -5.99 13.44
N TRP A 96 4.70 -5.30 12.33
CA TRP A 96 5.43 -5.79 11.19
C TRP A 96 6.50 -4.77 10.80
N VAL A 97 7.72 -5.27 10.62
CA VAL A 97 8.88 -4.45 10.23
C VAL A 97 9.26 -4.80 8.79
N ASP A 98 9.34 -3.76 7.98
CA ASP A 98 9.60 -3.87 6.55
C ASP A 98 10.98 -4.47 6.24
N GLN A 99 11.00 -5.51 5.39
CA GLN A 99 12.23 -6.19 4.96
C GLN A 99 12.75 -5.72 3.59
N GLY A 100 12.12 -4.71 2.96
CA GLY A 100 12.59 -4.15 1.70
C GLY A 100 11.49 -3.61 0.78
N LEU A 101 11.92 -3.05 -0.35
CA LEU A 101 11.08 -2.22 -1.23
C LEU A 101 9.79 -2.89 -1.74
N CYS A 102 9.78 -4.22 -1.86
CA CYS A 102 8.65 -5.02 -2.37
C CYS A 102 8.02 -5.92 -1.30
N ASP A 103 8.19 -5.59 -0.02
CA ASP A 103 7.58 -6.31 1.08
C ASP A 103 6.51 -5.46 1.77
N ILE A 104 5.46 -6.12 2.23
CA ILE A 104 4.27 -5.50 2.87
C ILE A 104 3.71 -6.47 3.91
N PRO A 105 3.09 -5.98 4.99
CA PRO A 105 2.46 -6.86 5.96
C PRO A 105 1.32 -7.62 5.28
N ASP A 106 1.15 -8.89 5.63
CA ASP A 106 -0.06 -9.61 5.26
C ASP A 106 -1.24 -8.97 5.98
N PHE A 107 -2.23 -8.54 5.21
CA PHE A 107 -3.41 -7.87 5.74
C PHE A 107 -4.33 -8.83 6.50
N GLN A 108 -4.34 -10.12 6.14
CA GLN A 108 -5.13 -11.11 6.87
C GLN A 108 -4.52 -11.37 8.24
N ASP A 109 -3.18 -11.50 8.32
CA ASP A 109 -2.47 -11.63 9.60
C ASP A 109 -2.75 -10.43 10.51
N LEU A 110 -2.85 -9.22 9.95
CA LEU A 110 -3.26 -8.02 10.68
C LEU A 110 -4.72 -8.14 11.15
N LEU A 111 -5.66 -8.47 10.27
CA LEU A 111 -7.08 -8.56 10.61
C LEU A 111 -7.36 -9.62 11.68
N ASP A 112 -6.63 -10.72 11.69
CA ASP A 112 -6.75 -11.79 12.70
C ASP A 112 -6.27 -11.35 14.10
N THR A 113 -5.58 -10.20 14.21
CA THR A 113 -5.16 -9.61 15.49
C THR A 113 -6.10 -8.53 16.03
N LEU A 114 -7.13 -8.14 15.27
CA LEU A 114 -8.16 -7.17 15.65
C LEU A 114 -9.33 -7.84 16.39
#